data_AF-A0A662E139-F1
#
_entry.id   AF-A0A662E139-F1
#
_cell.length_a   1.000
_cell.length_b   1.000
_cell.length_c   1.000
_cell.angle_alpha   90.00
_cell.angle_beta   90.00
_cell.angle_gamma   90.00
#
_symmetry.space_group_name_H-M   'P 1'
#
loop_
_entity.id
_entity.type
_entity.pdbx_description
1 polymer ?
#
loop_
_entity_poly.entity_id
_entity_poly.type
_entity_poly.pdbx_seq_one_letter_code
_entity_poly.pdbx_strand_id
1 'polypeptide(L)' 'MIVTLGRERWGQRTKYLGSVLGKSADTVTYIQHEGIRQRLEDETFRQRFESLDGQMVEMER' A
#
# COMPACT_ATOMS: atom_id res chain seq x y z
N MET A 1 0.25 4.05 0.57
CA MET A 1 0.20 3.56 -0.83
C MET A 1 0.95 2.24 -1.01
N ILE A 2 2.28 2.18 -1.21
CA ILE A 2 2.98 0.91 -1.54
C ILE A 2 2.72 -0.24 -0.55
N VAL A 3 2.78 0.00 0.77
CA VAL A 3 2.45 -1.03 1.79
C VAL A 3 1.01 -1.53 1.66
N THR A 4 0.07 -0.61 1.38
CA THR A 4 -1.36 -0.89 1.21
C THR A 4 -1.60 -1.72 -0.06
N LEU A 5 -0.99 -1.36 -1.20
CA LEU A 5 -1.04 -2.15 -2.43
C LEU A 5 -0.38 -3.54 -2.26
N GLY A 6 0.80 -3.59 -1.63
CA GLY A 6 1.49 -4.82 -1.25
C GLY A 6 0.59 -5.80 -0.48
N ARG A 7 -0.16 -5.28 0.49
CA ARG A 7 -1.15 -6.00 1.30
C ARG A 7 -2.39 -6.42 0.52
N GLU A 8 -3.02 -5.51 -0.22
CA GLU A 8 -4.35 -5.70 -0.79
C GLU A 8 -4.33 -6.43 -2.14
N ARG A 9 -3.34 -6.17 -3.01
CA ARG A 9 -3.24 -6.76 -4.35
C ARG A 9 -2.51 -8.11 -4.36
N TRP A 10 -1.36 -8.18 -3.69
CA TRP A 10 -0.48 -9.36 -3.74
C TRP A 10 -0.39 -10.14 -2.40
N GLY A 11 -1.24 -9.81 -1.41
CA GLY A 11 -1.33 -10.54 -0.14
C GLY A 11 -0.04 -10.55 0.70
N GLN A 12 0.87 -9.59 0.49
CA GLN A 12 2.20 -9.62 1.08
C GLN A 12 2.16 -9.52 2.60
N ARG A 13 2.88 -10.42 3.27
CA ARG A 13 2.93 -10.48 4.74
C ARG A 13 3.68 -9.27 5.31
N THR A 14 3.21 -8.72 6.43
CA THR A 14 3.83 -7.59 7.15
C THR A 14 5.34 -7.76 7.38
N LYS A 15 5.79 -8.98 7.73
CA LYS A 15 7.22 -9.29 7.91
C LYS A 15 8.05 -9.18 6.62
N TYR A 16 7.48 -9.59 5.48
CA TYR A 16 8.13 -9.46 4.18
C TYR A 16 8.23 -8.00 3.77
N LEU A 17 7.13 -7.25 3.87
CA LEU A 17 7.10 -5.80 3.63
C LEU A 17 8.10 -5.05 4.52
N GLY A 18 8.20 -5.41 5.80
CA GLY A 18 9.18 -4.83 6.73
C GLY A 18 10.62 -5.10 6.30
N SER A 19 10.93 -6.33 5.87
CA SER A 19 12.24 -6.70 5.35
C SER A 19 12.61 -5.94 4.08
N VAL A 20 11.68 -5.77 3.13
CA VAL A 20 11.90 -5.04 1.87
C VAL A 20 12.07 -3.54 2.11
N LEU A 21 11.33 -2.96 3.05
CA LEU A 21 11.33 -1.52 3.32
C LEU A 21 12.35 -1.08 4.40
N GLY A 22 13.07 -2.03 5.02
CA GLY A 22 13.94 -1.75 6.16
C GLY A 22 13.20 -1.18 7.37
N LYS A 23 11.97 -1.68 7.65
CA LYS A 23 11.08 -1.20 8.73
C LYS A 23 10.64 -2.33 9.65
N SER A 24 10.29 -2.00 10.89
CA SER A 24 9.67 -2.95 11.82
C SER A 24 8.25 -3.33 11.38
N ALA A 25 7.75 -4.47 11.88
CA ALA A 25 6.38 -4.90 11.61
C ALA A 25 5.33 -3.90 12.11
N ASP A 26 5.59 -3.22 13.23
CA ASP A 26 4.70 -2.20 13.80
C ASP A 26 4.64 -0.97 12.89
N THR A 27 5.78 -0.50 12.38
CA THR A 27 5.82 0.60 11.40
C THR A 27 5.06 0.25 10.12
N VAL A 28 5.18 -0.98 9.60
CA VAL A 28 4.41 -1.42 8.43
C VAL A 28 2.92 -1.47 8.73
N THR A 29 2.52 -1.95 9.91
CA THR A 29 1.11 -2.01 10.33
C THR A 29 0.52 -0.60 10.48
N TYR A 30 1.26 0.33 11.08
CA TYR A 30 0.89 1.74 11.18
C TYR A 30 0.72 2.40 9.80
N ILE A 31 1.70 2.24 8.89
CA ILE A 31 1.62 2.77 7.52
C ILE A 31 0.42 2.20 6.76
N GLN A 32 0.05 0.94 7.00
CA GLN A 32 -1.14 0.34 6.42
C GLN A 32 -2.42 0.99 6.95
N HIS A 33 -2.56 1.14 8.27
CA HIS A 33 -3.74 1.75 8.89
C HIS A 33 -3.92 3.19 8.43
N GLU A 34 -2.85 3.98 8.41
CA GLU A 34 -2.86 5.33 7.85
C GLU A 34 -3.19 5.34 6.34
N GLY A 35 -2.69 4.39 5.57
CA GLY A 35 -3.03 4.27 4.15
C GLY A 35 -4.52 3.93 3.90
N ILE A 36 -5.15 3.16 4.78
CA ILE A 36 -6.60 2.88 4.73
C ILE A 36 -7.37 4.16 5.10
N ARG A 37 -6.99 4.82 6.20
CA ARG A 37 -7.60 6.07 6.67
C ARG A 37 -7.54 7.16 5.60
N GLN A 38 -6.35 7.40 5.04
CA GLN A 38 -6.12 8.38 3.98
C GLN A 38 -6.92 8.05 2.71
N ARG A 39 -7.16 6.78 2.36
CA ARG A 39 -8.03 6.42 1.22
C ARG A 39 -9.52 6.74 1.46
N LEU A 40 -9.95 6.79 2.73
CA LEU A 40 -11.33 7.13 3.11
C LEU A 40 -11.54 8.64 3.31
N GLU A 41 -10.50 9.35 3.75
CA GLU A 41 -10.59 10.75 4.21
C GLU A 41 -9.93 11.77 3.26
N ASP A 42 -9.00 11.36 2.39
CA ASP A 42 -8.26 12.23 1.45
C ASP A 42 -8.50 11.77 0.00
N GLU A 43 -9.31 12.55 -0.71
CA GLU A 43 -9.64 12.35 -2.12
C GLU A 43 -8.41 12.39 -3.05
N THR A 44 -7.41 13.23 -2.74
CA THR A 44 -6.16 13.31 -3.55
C THR A 44 -5.32 12.06 -3.33
N PHE A 45 -5.27 11.54 -2.11
CA PHE A 45 -4.62 10.26 -1.82
C PHE A 45 -5.35 9.10 -2.51
N ARG A 46 -6.69 9.08 -2.46
CA ARG A 46 -7.52 8.05 -3.12
C ARG A 46 -7.27 8.00 -4.62
N GLN A 47 -7.33 9.14 -5.31
CA GLN A 47 -7.06 9.22 -6.76
C GLN A 47 -5.65 8.75 -7.13
N ARG A 48 -4.63 9.12 -6.34
CA ARG A 48 -3.25 8.65 -6.56
C ARG A 48 -3.08 7.15 -6.32
N PHE A 49 -3.79 6.61 -5.32
CA PHE A 49 -3.80 5.18 -5.04
C PHE A 49 -4.42 4.38 -6.21
N GLU A 50 -5.61 4.80 -6.68
CA GLU A 50 -6.31 4.18 -7.81
C GLU A 50 -5.51 4.29 -9.11
N SER A 51 -4.88 5.44 -9.36
CA SER A 51 -3.99 5.63 -10.53
C SER A 51 -2.77 4.71 -10.51
N LEU A 52 -2.10 4.56 -9.37
CA LEU A 52 -0.96 3.65 -9.22
C LEU A 52 -1.36 2.18 -9.40
N ASP A 53 -2.51 1.78 -8.84
CA ASP A 53 -3.03 0.41 -8.99
C ASP A 53 -3.36 0.11 -10.47
N GLY A 54 -4.01 1.04 -11.16
CA GLY A 54 -4.30 0.96 -12.60
C GLY A 54 -3.03 0.81 -13.45
N GLN A 55 -2.03 1.67 -13.24
CA GLN A 55 -0.73 1.59 -13.94
C GLN A 55 -0.05 0.23 -13.75
N MET A 56 -0.14 -0.35 -12.56
CA MET A 56 0.43 -1.68 -12.29
C MET A 56 -0.33 -2.80 -13.02
N VAL A 57 -1.64 -2.65 -13.34
CA VAL A 57 -2.37 -3.60 -14.22
C VAL A 57 -1.88 -3.50 -15.66
N GLU A 58 -1.59 -2.29 -16.15
CA GLU A 58 -1.10 -2.08 -17.52
C GLU A 58 0.32 -2.64 -17.71
N MET A 59 1.17 -2.61 -16.69
CA MET A 59 2.51 -3.19 -16.71
C MET A 59 2.55 -4.74 -16.63
N GLU A 60 1.43 -5.38 -16.27
CA GLU A 60 1.31 -6.85 -16.17
C GLU A 60 0.74 -7.49 -17.46
N ARG A 61 0.56 -6.71 -18.55
CA ARG A 61 0.05 -7.14 -19.86
C ARG A 61 1.14 -7.18 -20.95
#